data_AF-T5KKX1-F1
#
_entry.id   AF-T5KKX1-F1
#
_cell.length_a   1.000
_cell.length_b   1.000
_cell.length_c   1.000
_cell.angle_alpha   90.00
_cell.angle_beta   90.00
_cell.angle_gamma   90.00
#
_symmetry.space_group_name_H-M   'P 1'
#
loop_
_entity.id
_entity.type
_entity.pdbx_description
1 polymer ?
#
loop_
_entity_poly.entity_id
_entity_poly.type
_entity_poly.pdbx_seq_one_letter_code
_entity_poly.pdbx_strand_id
1 'polypeptide(L)'
;MTMNLPHGPGAFADPDAKPERWGGRKAQAYVQLTLATYGDLCINCGRPGSTTADHIIPRVDGGAVYDIDNLGPSHDKCNYSRGRKPLRPVGIPVESGMHHFTH
;
A
#
# COMPACT_ATOMS: atom_id res chain seq x y z
N MET A 1 30.22 -5.85 10.87
CA MET A 1 29.09 -6.23 11.75
C MET A 1 27.81 -5.84 11.05
N THR A 2 27.13 -6.80 10.43
CA THR A 2 25.86 -6.59 9.73
C THR A 2 24.74 -6.41 10.76
N MET A 3 24.26 -5.17 10.91
CA MET A 3 23.13 -4.86 11.79
C MET A 3 21.87 -5.51 11.23
N ASN A 4 21.40 -6.55 11.91
CA ASN A 4 20.14 -7.23 11.62
C ASN A 4 18.98 -6.32 12.06
N LEU A 5 18.66 -5.31 11.25
CA LEU A 5 17.50 -4.46 11.47
C LEU A 5 16.25 -5.22 11.01
N PRO A 6 15.19 -5.37 11.84
CA PRO A 6 13.98 -6.13 11.49
C PRO A 6 13.15 -5.58 10.32
N HIS A 7 13.61 -4.51 9.67
CA HIS A 7 12.94 -3.73 8.65
C HIS A 7 14.03 -2.93 7.92
N GLY A 8 14.12 -3.09 6.59
CA GLY A 8 15.07 -2.33 5.78
C GLY A 8 14.75 -0.84 5.83
N PRO A 9 15.75 0.05 5.65
CA PRO A 9 15.55 1.51 5.61
C PRO A 9 14.58 1.93 4.51
N GLY A 10 14.36 1.04 3.55
CA GLY A 10 13.37 1.17 2.52
C GLY A 10 13.62 2.25 1.51
N ALA A 11 12.99 2.13 0.34
CA ALA A 11 13.19 3.09 -0.74
C ALA A 11 12.70 4.52 -0.38
N PHE A 12 11.99 4.67 0.75
CA PHE A 12 11.40 5.93 1.20
C PHE A 12 11.47 6.20 2.70
N ALA A 13 12.05 5.31 3.53
CA ALA A 13 12.19 5.65 4.95
C ALA A 13 13.49 6.41 5.18
N ASP A 14 13.42 7.39 6.07
CA ASP A 14 14.60 8.07 6.59
C ASP A 14 15.55 7.01 7.21
N PRO A 15 16.79 6.87 6.71
CA PRO A 15 17.74 5.86 7.18
C PRO A 15 18.12 6.05 8.67
N ASP A 16 17.92 7.23 9.23
CA ASP A 16 18.18 7.55 10.63
C ASP A 16 16.94 7.39 11.53
N ALA A 17 15.77 7.12 10.93
CA ALA A 17 14.53 6.92 11.69
C ALA A 17 14.59 5.65 12.54
N LYS A 18 14.03 5.75 13.75
CA LYS A 18 13.95 4.61 14.65
C LYS A 18 13.11 3.47 14.03
N PRO A 19 13.42 2.21 14.37
CA PRO A 19 12.56 1.05 14.12
C PRO A 19 11.09 1.30 14.50
N GLU A 20 10.22 1.50 13.51
CA GLU A 20 8.79 1.68 13.77
C GLU A 20 8.02 0.38 13.51
N ARG A 21 6.97 0.14 14.31
CA ARG A 21 6.05 -0.98 14.13
C ARG A 21 4.68 -0.46 13.71
N TRP A 22 4.09 -1.13 12.71
CA TRP A 22 2.71 -0.88 12.33
C TRP A 22 1.78 -1.32 13.48
N GLY A 23 0.99 -0.41 14.03
CA GLY A 23 0.00 -0.72 15.05
C GLY A 23 -0.51 0.49 15.83
N GLY A 24 -1.55 0.25 16.65
CA GLY A 24 -2.11 1.24 17.57
C GLY A 24 -2.74 2.47 16.89
N ARG A 25 -2.81 3.57 17.64
CA ARG A 25 -3.43 4.83 17.18
C ARG A 25 -2.75 5.44 15.96
N LYS A 26 -1.41 5.29 15.86
CA LYS A 26 -0.65 5.80 14.71
C LYS A 26 -1.04 5.09 13.43
N ALA A 27 -1.16 3.75 13.44
CA ALA A 27 -1.68 3.00 12.29
C ALA A 27 -3.10 3.41 11.92
N GLN A 28 -3.99 3.59 12.91
CA GLN A 28 -5.36 4.07 12.64
C GLN A 28 -5.36 5.45 11.95
N ALA A 29 -4.52 6.39 12.40
CA ALA A 29 -4.39 7.70 11.77
C ALA A 29 -3.90 7.60 10.32
N TYR A 30 -2.92 6.74 10.03
CA TYR A 30 -2.43 6.54 8.68
C TYR A 30 -3.41 5.80 7.76
N VAL A 31 -4.22 4.87 8.30
CA VAL A 31 -5.33 4.27 7.54
C VAL A 31 -6.32 5.35 7.12
N GLN A 32 -6.74 6.21 8.05
CA GLN A 32 -7.66 7.31 7.73
C GLN A 32 -7.05 8.29 6.72
N LEU A 33 -5.78 8.64 6.89
CA LEU A 33 -5.05 9.49 5.94
C LEU A 33 -4.99 8.87 4.54
N THR A 34 -4.69 7.58 4.43
CA THR A 34 -4.62 6.85 3.16
C THR A 34 -5.97 6.88 2.43
N LEU A 35 -7.06 6.57 3.15
CA LEU A 35 -8.41 6.58 2.59
C LEU A 35 -8.85 8.00 2.17
N ALA A 36 -8.50 9.01 2.97
CA ALA A 36 -8.79 10.40 2.64
C ALA A 36 -8.00 10.90 1.42
N THR A 37 -6.76 10.40 1.22
CA THR A 37 -5.86 10.84 0.15
C THR A 37 -6.17 10.15 -1.17
N TYR A 38 -6.41 8.84 -1.15
CA TYR A 38 -6.49 8.02 -2.37
C TYR A 38 -7.88 7.40 -2.62
N GLY A 39 -8.85 7.68 -1.75
CA GLY A 39 -10.19 7.07 -1.83
C GLY A 39 -10.21 5.64 -1.31
N ASP A 40 -11.14 4.82 -1.82
CA ASP A 40 -11.41 3.47 -1.29
C ASP A 40 -11.19 2.34 -2.32
N LEU A 41 -10.62 2.64 -3.48
CA LEU A 41 -10.27 1.64 -4.48
C LEU A 41 -9.10 0.80 -3.98
N CYS A 42 -9.36 -0.50 -3.81
CA CYS A 42 -8.38 -1.43 -3.28
C CYS A 42 -7.20 -1.60 -4.24
N ILE A 43 -5.98 -1.26 -3.79
CA ILE A 43 -4.75 -1.39 -4.58
C ILE A 43 -4.42 -2.82 -4.99
N ASN A 44 -5.01 -3.81 -4.30
CA ASN A 44 -4.78 -5.22 -4.57
C ASN A 44 -5.72 -5.81 -5.63
N CYS A 45 -6.94 -5.29 -5.76
CA CYS A 45 -7.98 -5.90 -6.62
C CYS A 45 -8.74 -4.91 -7.52
N GLY A 46 -8.55 -3.61 -7.34
CA GLY A 46 -9.14 -2.55 -8.15
C GLY A 46 -10.61 -2.25 -7.85
N ARG A 47 -11.19 -2.84 -6.80
CA ARG A 47 -12.61 -2.65 -6.43
C ARG A 47 -12.78 -1.67 -5.26
N PRO A 48 -13.88 -0.91 -5.20
CA PRO A 48 -14.16 0.02 -4.10
C PRO A 48 -14.47 -0.70 -2.77
N GLY A 49 -14.61 0.06 -1.70
CA GLY A 49 -14.96 -0.42 -0.36
C GLY A 49 -13.77 -0.79 0.54
N SER A 50 -12.58 -0.25 0.27
CA SER A 50 -11.43 -0.44 1.16
C SER A 50 -11.62 0.26 2.51
N THR A 51 -11.21 -0.42 3.58
CA THR A 51 -11.31 0.10 4.96
C THR A 51 -9.98 0.05 5.72
N THR A 52 -8.93 -0.46 5.06
CA THR A 52 -7.58 -0.57 5.63
C THR A 52 -6.58 0.03 4.65
N ALA A 53 -5.32 0.13 5.08
CA ALA A 53 -4.19 0.51 4.24
C ALA A 53 -3.22 -0.67 4.13
N ASP A 54 -2.63 -0.84 2.95
CA ASP A 54 -1.59 -1.84 2.68
C ASP A 54 -0.34 -1.14 2.13
N HIS A 55 0.83 -1.71 2.44
CA HIS A 55 2.13 -1.14 2.07
C HIS A 55 2.47 -1.47 0.62
N ILE A 56 2.70 -0.49 -0.24
CA ILE A 56 3.06 -0.72 -1.66
C ILE A 56 4.31 -1.60 -1.75
N ILE A 57 5.37 -1.21 -1.05
CA ILE A 57 6.54 -2.03 -0.77
C ILE A 57 6.34 -2.68 0.61
N PRO A 58 6.31 -4.02 0.74
CA PRO A 58 6.14 -4.67 2.03
C PRO A 58 7.24 -4.28 3.03
N ARG A 59 6.88 -4.10 4.31
CA ARG A 59 7.84 -3.70 5.38
C ARG A 59 9.08 -4.60 5.46
N VAL A 60 8.89 -5.90 5.25
CA VAL A 60 9.96 -6.91 5.27
C VAL A 60 10.93 -6.78 4.08
N ASP A 61 10.53 -6.10 3.02
CA ASP A 61 11.34 -5.81 1.83
C ASP A 61 11.91 -4.38 1.86
N GLY A 62 11.82 -3.69 3.00
CA GLY A 62 12.18 -2.28 3.11
C GLY A 62 11.05 -1.36 2.65
N GLY A 63 9.81 -1.64 3.02
CA GLY A 63 8.77 -0.62 2.95
C GLY A 63 8.87 0.36 4.11
N ALA A 64 8.81 1.66 3.84
CA ALA A 64 8.60 2.66 4.88
C ALA A 64 7.28 2.36 5.63
N VAL A 65 7.32 2.36 6.96
CA VAL A 65 6.20 1.88 7.79
C VAL A 65 5.06 2.90 7.83
N TYR A 66 5.40 4.19 7.92
CA TYR A 66 4.48 5.32 8.07
C TYR A 66 4.79 6.41 7.06
N ASP A 67 4.72 6.04 5.79
CA ASP A 67 4.86 6.95 4.66
C ASP A 67 3.59 6.83 3.80
N ILE A 68 2.96 7.96 3.51
CA ILE A 68 1.74 7.99 2.72
C ILE A 68 1.98 7.51 1.29
N ASP A 69 3.17 7.78 0.73
CA ASP A 69 3.53 7.37 -0.63
C ASP A 69 3.84 5.87 -0.72
N ASN A 70 4.07 5.21 0.42
CA ASN A 70 4.19 3.76 0.50
C ASN A 70 2.90 3.08 0.96
N LEU A 71 1.75 3.78 1.00
CA LEU A 71 0.47 3.22 1.41
C LEU A 71 -0.57 3.35 0.29
N GLY A 72 -1.48 2.39 0.25
CA GLY A 72 -2.69 2.53 -0.54
C GLY A 72 -3.89 1.83 0.08
N PRO A 73 -5.12 2.21 -0.30
CA PRO A 73 -6.34 1.62 0.24
C PRO A 73 -6.39 0.11 -0.04
N SER A 74 -6.79 -0.70 0.92
CA SER A 74 -7.01 -2.13 0.71
C SER A 74 -8.19 -2.65 1.52
N HIS A 75 -8.88 -3.65 0.97
CA HIS A 75 -9.75 -4.51 1.78
C HIS A 75 -8.90 -5.29 2.79
N ASP A 76 -9.47 -5.55 3.96
CA ASP A 76 -8.84 -6.33 5.02
C ASP A 76 -8.43 -7.74 4.51
N LYS A 77 -9.36 -8.43 3.82
CA LYS A 77 -9.10 -9.76 3.24
C LYS A 77 -8.01 -9.75 2.17
N CYS A 78 -7.97 -8.72 1.32
CA CYS A 78 -6.95 -8.59 0.27
C CYS A 78 -5.57 -8.34 0.88
N ASN A 79 -5.49 -7.42 1.85
CA ASN A 79 -4.27 -7.11 2.58
C ASN A 79 -3.72 -8.37 3.28
N TYR A 80 -4.58 -9.07 4.03
CA TYR A 80 -4.22 -10.32 4.71
C TYR A 80 -3.73 -11.40 3.72
N SER A 81 -4.42 -11.59 2.60
CA SER A 81 -4.07 -12.62 1.60
C SER A 81 -2.76 -12.31 0.84
N ARG A 82 -2.45 -11.02 0.68
CA ARG A 82 -1.23 -10.57 -0.02
C ARG A 82 0.02 -10.94 0.78
N GLY A 83 0.06 -10.59 2.07
CA GLY A 83 1.26 -10.75 2.90
C GLY A 83 2.49 -10.08 2.26
N ARG A 84 3.58 -10.83 2.07
CA ARG A 84 4.83 -10.33 1.44
C ARG A 84 4.76 -10.25 -0.10
N LYS A 85 3.71 -10.75 -0.74
CA LYS A 85 3.67 -10.79 -2.22
C LYS A 85 3.67 -9.36 -2.80
N PRO A 86 4.28 -9.13 -3.97
CA PRO A 86 4.16 -7.84 -4.65
C PRO A 86 2.69 -7.54 -4.96
N LEU A 87 2.37 -6.25 -5.16
CA LEU A 87 1.03 -5.87 -5.62
C LEU A 87 0.69 -6.60 -6.91
N ARG A 88 -0.57 -7.02 -7.01
CA ARG A 88 -1.08 -7.56 -8.26
C ARG A 88 -1.27 -6.40 -9.23
N PRO A 89 -0.94 -6.57 -10.52
CA PRO A 89 -1.36 -5.64 -11.54
C PRO A 89 -2.89 -5.56 -11.53
N VAL A 90 -3.43 -4.46 -11.03
CA VAL A 90 -4.83 -4.10 -11.21
C VAL A 90 -4.90 -3.43 -12.57
N GLY A 91 -5.46 -4.13 -13.55
CA GLY A 91 -5.68 -3.51 -14.85
C GLY A 91 -6.54 -2.27 -14.64
N ILE A 92 -5.99 -1.10 -14.97
CA ILE A 92 -6.84 0.07 -15.21
C ILE A 92 -7.77 -0.36 -16.35
N PRO A 93 -9.09 -0.22 -16.23
CA PRO A 93 -9.96 -0.29 -17.39
C PRO A 93 -9.60 0.89 -18.29
N VAL A 94 -8.58 0.71 -19.14
CA VAL A 94 -8.35 1.60 -20.27
C VAL A 94 -9.42 1.24 -21.28
N GLU A 95 -10.55 1.95 -21.21
CA GLU A 95 -11.50 2.01 -22.30
C GLU A 95 -10.71 2.52 -23.51
N SER A 96 -10.43 1.67 -24.49
CA SER A 96 -9.56 2.06 -25.62
C SER A 96 -10.20 3.11 -26.53
N GLY A 97 -11.44 3.51 -26.27
CA GLY A 97 -12.25 4.38 -27.14
C GLY A 97 -12.58 3.75 -28.50
N MET A 98 -12.00 2.60 -28.86
CA MET A 98 -12.16 1.99 -30.19
C MET A 98 -13.58 1.47 -30.45
N HIS A 99 -14.38 1.26 -29.40
CA HIS A 99 -15.80 0.92 -29.55
C HIS A 99 -16.65 2.09 -30.08
N HIS A 100 -16.14 3.33 -30.09
CA HIS A 100 -16.87 4.50 -30.59
C HIS A 100 -16.57 4.83 -32.07
N PHE A 101 -15.63 4.13 -32.72
CA PHE A 101 -15.21 4.43 -34.10
C PHE A 101 -15.67 3.42 -35.15
N THR A 102 -16.49 2.43 -34.80
CA THR A 102 -17.18 1.58 -35.78
C THR A 102 -18.45 2.27 -36.27
N HIS A 103 -18.32 3.04 -37.36
CA HIS A 103 -19.42 3.42 -38.25
C HIS A 103 -19.52 2.44 -39.43
#